data_AF-A0A8S3YEP6-F1
#
_entry.id   AF-A0A8S3YEP6-F1
#
_cell.length_a   1.000
_cell.length_b   1.000
_cell.length_c   1.000
_cell.angle_alpha   90.00
_cell.angle_beta   90.00
_cell.angle_gamma   90.00
#
_symmetry.space_group_name_H-M   'P 1'
#
loop_
_entity.id
_entity.type
_entity.pdbx_description
1 polymer ?
#
loop_
_entity_poly.entity_id
_entity_poly.type
_entity_poly.pdbx_seq_one_letter_code
_entity_poly.pdbx_strand_id
1 'polypeptide(L)' 'YPCQNGGSCIPPNKCECPPLFYGRRCQRAKCQITCLNGGRCHNNQCHCPFGFTGRRCER' A
#
# COMPACT_ATOMS: atom_id res chain seq x y z
N TYR A 1 -6.18 1.24 -20.92
CA TYR A 1 -6.15 1.69 -19.51
C TYR A 1 -4.85 1.16 -18.89
N PRO A 2 -3.77 1.95 -18.77
CA PRO A 2 -2.47 1.39 -18.40
C PRO A 2 -2.39 1.09 -16.90
N CYS A 3 -2.01 -0.15 -16.58
CA CYS A 3 -1.60 -0.53 -15.23
C CYS A 3 -0.32 0.22 -14.81
N GLN A 4 -0.18 0.49 -13.52
CA GLN A 4 0.96 1.18 -12.92
C GLN A 4 1.81 0.18 -12.11
N ASN A 5 2.98 0.63 -11.62
CA ASN A 5 3.82 -0.10 -10.67
C ASN A 5 4.15 -1.54 -11.10
N GLY A 6 4.40 -1.76 -12.40
CA GLY A 6 4.73 -3.07 -12.94
C GLY A 6 3.55 -4.05 -13.06
N GLY A 7 2.30 -3.56 -12.96
CA GLY A 7 1.12 -4.39 -13.20
C GLY A 7 0.94 -4.79 -14.67
N SER A 8 0.43 -6.00 -14.89
CA SER A 8 0.17 -6.56 -16.22
C SER A 8 -1.28 -6.33 -16.65
N CYS A 9 -1.49 -5.85 -17.87
CA CYS A 9 -2.83 -5.69 -18.45
C CYS A 9 -3.36 -7.07 -18.88
N ILE A 10 -4.40 -7.55 -18.22
CA ILE A 10 -5.07 -8.80 -18.56
C ILE A 10 -6.47 -8.54 -19.14
N PRO A 11 -6.90 -9.27 -20.18
CA PRO A 11 -8.24 -9.12 -20.74
C PRO A 11 -9.36 -9.57 -19.76
N PRO A 12 -10.58 -9.01 -19.85
CA PRO A 12 -10.95 -7.76 -20.51
C PRO A 12 -10.82 -6.61 -19.48
N ASN A 13 -9.83 -5.74 -19.65
CA ASN A 13 -9.65 -4.51 -18.86
C ASN A 13 -9.39 -4.68 -17.35
N LYS A 14 -8.65 -5.72 -16.95
CA LYS A 14 -8.16 -5.88 -15.58
C LYS A 14 -6.65 -5.67 -15.52
N CYS A 15 -6.17 -5.27 -14.35
CA CYS A 15 -4.75 -5.22 -14.04
C CYS A 15 -4.42 -6.32 -13.05
N GLU A 16 -3.49 -7.20 -13.41
CA GLU A 16 -2.84 -8.10 -12.48
C GLU A 16 -1.73 -7.34 -11.76
N CYS A 17 -1.89 -7.18 -10.45
CA CYS A 17 -0.97 -6.39 -9.63
C CYS A 17 0.10 -7.26 -8.99
N PRO A 18 1.37 -6.79 -8.91
CA PRO A 18 2.38 -7.46 -8.13
C PRO A 18 1.98 -7.53 -6.65
N PRO A 19 2.61 -8.42 -5.84
CA PRO A 19 2.19 -8.70 -4.47
C PRO A 19 2.05 -7.46 -3.58
N LEU A 20 2.86 -6.43 -3.85
CA LEU A 20 2.95 -5.18 -3.11
C LEU A 20 2.06 -4.06 -3.65
N PHE A 21 1.22 -4.30 -4.65
CA PHE A 21 0.35 -3.28 -5.23
C PHE A 21 -1.10 -3.75 -5.34
N TYR A 22 -2.01 -2.79 -5.40
CA TYR A 22 -3.45 -3.03 -5.51
C TYR A 22 -4.18 -1.81 -6.10
N GLY A 23 -5.48 -1.97 -6.33
CA GLY A 23 -6.35 -0.98 -6.98
C GLY A 23 -6.54 -1.28 -8.47
N ARG A 24 -7.49 -0.58 -9.11
CA ARG A 24 -7.89 -0.84 -10.51
C ARG A 24 -6.74 -0.76 -11.51
N ARG A 25 -5.68 0.00 -11.20
CA ARG A 25 -4.48 0.15 -12.02
C ARG A 25 -3.21 -0.23 -11.26
N CYS A 26 -3.32 -0.96 -10.15
CA CYS A 26 -2.16 -1.22 -9.28
C CYS A 26 -1.48 0.06 -8.77
N GLN A 27 -2.22 1.16 -8.68
CA GLN A 27 -1.69 2.47 -8.31
C GLN A 27 -1.44 2.63 -6.80
N ARG A 28 -1.97 1.72 -5.97
CA ARG A 28 -1.81 1.77 -4.52
C ARG A 28 -0.78 0.73 -4.10
N ALA A 29 0.21 1.12 -3.31
CA ALA A 29 1.15 0.19 -2.68
C ALA A 29 0.54 -0.40 -1.41
N LYS A 30 0.57 -1.73 -1.27
CA LYS A 30 0.32 -2.41 0.00
C LYS A 30 1.44 -2.08 0.96
N CYS A 31 1.09 -1.96 2.21
CA CYS A 31 2.08 -1.77 3.25
C CYS A 31 2.72 -3.09 3.64
N GLN A 32 4.03 -3.15 3.44
CA GLN A 32 4.90 -4.21 3.94
C GLN A 32 5.17 -4.06 5.43
N ILE A 33 5.01 -2.85 5.97
CA ILE A 33 5.13 -2.59 7.40
C ILE A 33 3.74 -2.63 8.05
N THR A 34 3.64 -3.38 9.14
CA THR A 34 2.45 -3.38 9.99
C THR A 34 2.56 -2.24 10.99
N CYS A 35 1.71 -1.22 10.87
CA CYS A 35 1.58 -0.16 11.86
C CYS A 35 0.86 -0.68 13.11
N LEU A 36 1.36 -0.30 14.27
CA LEU A 36 0.85 -0.64 15.59
C LEU A 36 0.06 0.54 16.17
N ASN A 37 -0.61 0.32 17.30
CA ASN A 37 -1.30 1.38 18.06
C ASN A 37 -2.32 2.21 17.24
N GLY A 38 -3.00 1.56 16.28
CA GLY A 38 -3.97 2.23 15.41
C GLY A 38 -3.34 3.10 14.30
N GLY A 39 -2.02 3.00 14.08
CA GLY A 39 -1.34 3.67 12.99
C GLY A 39 -1.91 3.28 11.62
N ARG A 40 -2.03 4.27 10.74
CA ARG A 40 -2.57 4.06 9.39
C ARG A 40 -1.44 4.02 8.39
N CYS A 41 -1.36 2.94 7.62
CA CYS A 41 -0.31 2.84 6.64
C CYS A 41 -0.69 3.48 5.30
N HIS A 42 0.23 4.28 4.75
CA HIS A 42 0.13 4.88 3.43
C HIS A 42 1.48 4.82 2.73
N ASN A 43 1.53 4.28 1.50
CA ASN A 43 2.76 4.15 0.70
C ASN A 43 3.96 3.60 1.49
N ASN A 44 3.79 2.47 2.18
CA ASN A 44 4.84 1.84 2.98
C ASN A 44 5.35 2.68 4.17
N GLN A 45 4.61 3.70 4.59
CA GLN A 45 4.91 4.54 5.75
C GLN A 45 3.74 4.55 6.74
N CYS A 46 4.04 4.45 8.02
CA CYS A 46 3.04 4.52 9.08
C CYS A 46 2.80 5.96 9.50
N HIS A 47 1.55 6.38 9.42
CA HIS A 47 1.09 7.61 10.04
C HIS A 47 0.56 7.28 11.44
N CYS A 48 1.26 7.81 12.45
CA CYS A 48 0.97 7.50 13.84
C CYS A 48 -0.07 8.46 14.43
N PRO A 49 -1.00 7.96 15.26
CA PRO A 49 -1.87 8.81 16.05
C PRO A 49 -1.06 9.60 17.09
N PHE A 50 -1.67 10.68 17.62
CA PHE A 50 -1.01 11.55 18.59
C PHE A 50 -0.54 10.76 19.82
N GLY A 51 0.70 11.00 20.24
CA GLY A 51 1.34 10.30 21.36
C GLY A 51 2.11 9.03 20.96
N PHE A 52 1.96 8.53 19.73
CA PHE A 52 2.73 7.39 19.22
C PHE A 52 3.77 7.81 18.18
N THR A 53 4.90 7.14 18.20
CA THR A 53 6.12 7.42 17.42
C THR A 53 6.80 6.12 16.99
N GLY A 54 7.84 6.24 16.16
CA GLY A 54 8.56 5.09 15.60
C GLY A 54 8.06 4.69 14.21
N ARG A 55 8.82 3.82 13.53
CA ARG A 55 8.57 3.47 12.12
C ARG A 55 7.25 2.73 11.93
N ARG A 56 6.78 2.06 12.99
CA ARG A 56 5.56 1.28 13.05
C ARG A 56 4.61 1.83 14.13
N CYS A 57 4.80 3.05 14.62
CA CYS A 57 4.01 3.61 15.73
C CYS A 57 4.09 2.76 16.99
N GLU A 58 5.24 2.15 17.24
CA GLU A 58 5.48 1.18 18.31
C GLU A 58 5.86 1.80 19.66
N ARG A 59 6.21 3.09 19.69
CA ARG A 59 6.63 3.82 20.89
C ARG A 59 5.69 4.94 21.24
#